data_AF-A0A6B3MVI3-F1
#
_entry.id   AF-A0A6B3MVI3-F1
#
_cell.length_a   1.000
_cell.length_b   1.000
_cell.length_c   1.000
_cell.angle_alpha   90.00
_cell.angle_beta   90.00
_cell.angle_gamma   90.00
#
_symmetry.space_group_name_H-M   'P 1'
#
loop_
_entity.id
_entity.type
_entity.pdbx_description
1 polymer ?
#
loop_
_entity_poly.entity_id
_entity_poly.type
_entity_poly.pdbx_seq_one_letter_code
_entity_poly.pdbx_strand_id
1 'polypeptide(L)'
;MNFSSSRIKYSLSLCSAIVMSIGTPEIATAATFSHGAIFSEVDSFSTTITTNGNPADIYFPVGSRTSNELFPTTVLLPGGLVDKSFYSSFATQVASYGFVVVVPNNRVSLPQFNFEGLFSQTSQINSIFEFIITESENYTSQLAGIVDTKKLGLLGHSQGGGVGLTAIEGSCIFPLCLDDFSRPEALMAGAFYGTNRFDPFLREFVPTANDGIPVALVQGSLDGVATPEEALATFELIQDSPKALITVAGANHFGITNVNNPPGARPDFSNPTLAQDEAIETIARWSALFLRANLLDDANAFEFVFDTGATLDPNVTVIAELKTVPEPSSLFGVLAIAMGGISWLWQRK
;
A
#
# COMPACT_ATOMS: atom_id res chain seq x y z
N MET A 1 -19.24 83.83 -12.25
CA MET A 1 -18.98 83.18 -10.95
C MET A 1 -19.92 82.00 -10.80
N ASN A 2 -19.41 80.91 -10.25
CA ASN A 2 -19.80 79.54 -10.53
C ASN A 2 -21.10 79.05 -9.87
N PHE A 3 -21.67 78.07 -10.57
CA PHE A 3 -22.71 77.09 -10.24
C PHE A 3 -22.68 76.50 -8.82
N SER A 4 -23.87 76.22 -8.27
CA SER A 4 -24.27 74.84 -7.90
C SER A 4 -25.77 74.78 -7.54
N SER A 5 -26.50 73.90 -8.23
CA SER A 5 -27.90 73.55 -7.95
C SER A 5 -27.97 72.22 -7.20
N SER A 6 -28.76 72.12 -6.13
CA SER A 6 -29.09 70.83 -5.50
C SER A 6 -30.37 70.23 -6.12
N ARG A 7 -30.28 68.97 -6.56
CA ARG A 7 -31.40 68.18 -7.09
C ARG A 7 -31.95 67.24 -6.02
N ILE A 8 -33.28 67.09 -6.07
CA ILE A 8 -34.14 66.12 -5.39
C ILE A 8 -33.81 64.67 -5.81
N LYS A 9 -33.96 63.69 -4.91
CA LYS A 9 -34.12 62.27 -5.26
C LYS A 9 -35.25 61.62 -4.45
N TYR A 10 -36.21 61.06 -5.19
CA TYR A 10 -37.26 60.15 -4.73
C TYR A 10 -36.72 58.72 -4.61
N SER A 11 -37.18 57.96 -3.61
CA SER A 11 -36.88 56.53 -3.49
C SER A 11 -37.86 55.70 -4.33
N LEU A 12 -37.34 54.91 -5.26
CA LEU A 12 -38.09 53.87 -5.98
C LEU A 12 -37.62 52.51 -5.45
N SER A 13 -38.54 51.71 -4.93
CA SER A 13 -38.30 50.33 -4.49
C SER A 13 -38.36 49.39 -5.71
N LEU A 14 -37.26 48.69 -5.99
CA LEU A 14 -37.22 47.63 -7.00
C LEU A 14 -37.54 46.28 -6.33
N CYS A 15 -38.64 45.65 -6.75
CA CYS A 15 -38.85 44.22 -6.54
C CYS A 15 -38.12 43.44 -7.64
N SER A 16 -37.07 42.70 -7.28
CA SER A 16 -36.42 41.75 -8.19
C SER A 16 -37.17 40.41 -8.15
N ALA A 17 -37.74 40.01 -9.27
CA ALA A 17 -38.28 38.67 -9.47
C ALA A 17 -37.13 37.70 -9.75
N ILE A 18 -36.94 36.69 -8.89
CA ILE A 18 -36.02 35.58 -9.10
C ILE A 18 -36.72 34.57 -10.00
N VAL A 19 -36.22 34.39 -11.22
CA VAL A 19 -36.61 33.28 -12.11
C VAL A 19 -35.81 32.06 -11.69
N MET A 20 -36.45 31.09 -11.03
CA MET A 20 -35.86 29.77 -10.82
C MET A 20 -35.99 28.97 -12.11
N SER A 21 -34.88 28.78 -12.83
CA SER A 21 -34.81 27.76 -13.86
C SER A 21 -34.76 26.40 -13.18
N ILE A 22 -35.82 25.62 -13.28
CA ILE A 22 -35.81 24.21 -12.90
C ILE A 22 -35.10 23.46 -14.03
N GLY A 23 -33.78 23.33 -13.92
CA GLY A 23 -33.02 22.38 -14.73
C GLY A 23 -33.37 20.97 -14.27
N THR A 24 -33.72 20.09 -15.20
CA THR A 24 -33.79 18.65 -14.94
C THR A 24 -32.40 18.19 -14.50
N PRO A 25 -32.23 17.58 -13.31
CA PRO A 25 -30.94 17.04 -12.93
C PRO A 25 -30.61 15.91 -13.89
N GLU A 26 -29.56 16.08 -14.70
CA GLU A 26 -28.85 14.93 -15.24
C GLU A 26 -28.34 14.15 -14.02
N ILE A 27 -28.95 13.00 -13.76
CA ILE A 27 -28.42 12.05 -12.80
C ILE A 27 -27.14 11.53 -13.45
N ALA A 28 -26.01 12.12 -13.09
CA ALA A 28 -24.71 11.55 -13.37
C ALA A 28 -24.68 10.20 -12.67
N THR A 29 -24.77 9.12 -13.44
CA THR A 29 -24.52 7.77 -12.93
C THR A 29 -23.11 7.78 -12.38
N ALA A 30 -22.95 7.63 -11.07
CA ALA A 30 -21.64 7.47 -10.46
C ALA A 30 -20.95 6.30 -11.18
N ALA A 31 -19.74 6.51 -11.70
CA ALA A 31 -18.96 5.44 -12.28
C ALA A 31 -18.80 4.36 -11.19
N THR A 32 -19.26 3.15 -11.47
CA THR A 32 -19.09 2.01 -10.57
C THR A 32 -17.60 1.75 -10.42
N PHE A 33 -17.09 1.81 -9.18
CA PHE A 33 -15.72 1.44 -8.89
C PHE A 33 -15.41 0.02 -9.39
N SER A 34 -14.30 -0.13 -10.11
CA SER A 34 -13.75 -1.43 -10.49
C SER A 34 -12.61 -1.76 -9.54
N HIS A 35 -12.74 -2.87 -8.82
CA HIS A 35 -11.68 -3.43 -7.97
C HIS A 35 -10.64 -4.24 -8.76
N GLY A 36 -10.80 -4.34 -10.08
CA GLY A 36 -9.84 -4.99 -10.97
C GLY A 36 -8.68 -4.07 -11.36
N ALA A 37 -7.72 -4.66 -12.09
CA ALA A 37 -6.58 -3.95 -12.66
C ALA A 37 -7.02 -2.74 -13.50
N ILE A 38 -6.25 -1.64 -13.41
CA ILE A 38 -6.52 -0.40 -14.13
C ILE A 38 -5.71 -0.30 -15.45
N PHE A 39 -4.61 -1.04 -15.56
CA PHE A 39 -3.83 -1.18 -16.78
C PHE A 39 -4.00 -2.59 -17.35
N SER A 40 -4.33 -2.67 -18.64
CA SER A 40 -4.47 -3.96 -19.34
C SER A 40 -3.14 -4.56 -19.79
N GLU A 41 -2.08 -3.74 -19.82
CA GLU A 41 -0.75 -4.12 -20.31
C GLU A 41 0.31 -3.74 -19.27
N VAL A 42 1.25 -4.66 -19.06
CA VAL A 42 2.42 -4.51 -18.19
C VAL A 42 3.63 -4.94 -19.01
N ASP A 43 4.68 -4.13 -18.97
CA ASP A 43 5.97 -4.46 -19.57
C ASP A 43 6.97 -4.80 -18.45
N SER A 44 8.05 -5.48 -18.82
CA SER A 44 9.07 -5.88 -17.86
C SER A 44 10.45 -6.04 -18.49
N PHE A 45 11.48 -5.88 -17.65
CA PHE A 45 12.84 -6.22 -18.03
C PHE A 45 13.64 -6.73 -16.83
N SER A 46 14.63 -7.59 -17.11
CA SER A 46 15.63 -8.01 -16.14
C SER A 46 16.82 -7.04 -16.16
N THR A 47 17.40 -6.78 -14.99
CA THR A 47 18.57 -5.93 -14.84
C THR A 47 19.43 -6.38 -13.66
N THR A 48 20.55 -5.68 -13.45
CA THR A 48 21.37 -5.76 -12.25
C THR A 48 21.33 -4.41 -11.54
N ILE A 49 20.92 -4.41 -10.28
CA ILE A 49 20.92 -3.24 -9.41
C ILE A 49 22.36 -2.80 -9.21
N THR A 50 22.75 -1.67 -9.81
CA THR A 50 24.18 -1.26 -9.89
C THR A 50 24.79 -0.91 -8.53
N THR A 51 23.97 -0.54 -7.56
CA THR A 51 24.40 -0.18 -6.20
C THR A 51 24.89 -1.37 -5.38
N ASN A 52 24.36 -2.57 -5.61
CA ASN A 52 24.73 -3.78 -4.84
C ASN A 52 25.04 -5.03 -5.69
N GLY A 53 24.92 -4.94 -7.02
CA GLY A 53 25.21 -6.02 -7.96
C GLY A 53 24.15 -7.13 -8.00
N ASN A 54 23.01 -6.96 -7.32
CA ASN A 54 21.97 -7.98 -7.28
C ASN A 54 21.14 -8.00 -8.56
N PRO A 55 20.84 -9.19 -9.14
CA PRO A 55 19.94 -9.27 -10.27
C PRO A 55 18.50 -9.03 -9.82
N ALA A 56 17.72 -8.32 -10.65
CA ALA A 56 16.33 -7.99 -10.38
C ALA A 56 15.49 -8.06 -11.66
N ASP A 57 14.18 -8.29 -11.48
CA ASP A 57 13.16 -8.07 -12.53
C ASP A 57 12.32 -6.85 -12.16
N ILE A 58 12.01 -6.02 -13.15
CA ILE A 58 11.22 -4.81 -12.98
C ILE A 58 9.98 -4.93 -13.87
N TYR A 59 8.81 -4.71 -13.29
CA TYR A 59 7.50 -4.75 -13.95
C TYR A 59 6.85 -3.38 -13.82
N PHE A 60 6.27 -2.85 -14.89
CA PHE A 60 5.64 -1.54 -14.86
C PHE A 60 4.46 -1.46 -15.83
N PRO A 61 3.40 -0.70 -15.49
CA PRO A 61 2.25 -0.56 -16.36
C PRO A 61 2.60 0.18 -17.65
N VAL A 62 2.02 -0.28 -18.76
CA VAL A 62 2.11 0.41 -20.05
C VAL A 62 0.98 1.43 -20.13
N GLY A 63 1.29 2.66 -19.74
CA GLY A 63 0.38 3.80 -19.87
C GLY A 63 0.36 4.40 -21.27
N SER A 64 -0.67 5.20 -21.58
CA SER A 64 -0.60 6.10 -22.74
C SER A 64 0.53 7.11 -22.50
N ARG A 65 1.47 7.22 -23.45
CA ARG A 65 2.59 8.18 -23.39
C ARG A 65 2.18 9.65 -23.29
N THR A 66 0.89 9.95 -23.45
CA THR A 66 0.32 11.30 -23.26
C THR A 66 -0.12 11.56 -21.82
N SER A 67 -0.18 10.53 -20.97
CA SER A 67 -0.41 10.71 -19.53
C SER A 67 0.90 11.10 -18.87
N ASN A 68 0.88 12.19 -18.08
CA ASN A 68 1.98 12.55 -17.18
C ASN A 68 1.87 11.74 -15.88
N GLU A 69 1.40 10.49 -15.94
CA GLU A 69 1.17 9.66 -14.78
C GLU A 69 2.50 9.12 -14.27
N LEU A 70 2.78 9.35 -12.99
CA LEU A 70 3.97 8.85 -12.31
C LEU A 70 3.55 7.72 -11.38
N PHE A 71 4.25 6.60 -11.49
CA PHE A 71 3.94 5.39 -10.73
C PHE A 71 4.85 5.29 -9.50
N PRO A 72 4.30 5.07 -8.30
CA PRO A 72 5.09 4.75 -7.12
C PRO A 72 5.88 3.46 -7.33
N THR A 73 7.06 3.41 -6.71
CA THR A 73 7.88 2.18 -6.69
C THR A 73 7.39 1.26 -5.59
N THR A 74 7.34 -0.04 -5.85
CA THR A 74 7.10 -1.07 -4.85
C THR A 74 8.18 -2.13 -4.93
N VAL A 75 8.86 -2.41 -3.81
CA VAL A 75 9.87 -3.48 -3.76
C VAL A 75 9.24 -4.74 -3.19
N LEU A 76 9.21 -5.82 -3.98
CA LEU A 76 8.77 -7.14 -3.54
C LEU A 76 9.97 -7.94 -3.05
N LEU A 77 10.07 -8.10 -1.73
CA LEU A 77 11.12 -8.89 -1.07
C LEU A 77 10.75 -10.39 -1.10
N PRO A 78 11.51 -11.24 -1.82
CA PRO A 78 11.20 -12.66 -1.89
C PRO A 78 11.30 -13.40 -0.55
N GLY A 79 10.58 -14.50 -0.46
CA GLY A 79 10.76 -15.52 0.58
C GLY A 79 12.13 -16.20 0.50
N GLY A 80 12.56 -16.76 1.62
CA GLY A 80 13.86 -17.40 1.75
C GLY A 80 14.00 -18.59 0.79
N LEU A 81 15.13 -18.65 0.10
CA LEU A 81 15.50 -19.66 -0.90
C LEU A 81 14.60 -19.68 -2.15
N VAL A 82 13.80 -18.64 -2.38
CA VAL A 82 12.94 -18.50 -3.57
C VAL A 82 13.57 -17.50 -4.54
N ASP A 83 13.73 -17.92 -5.79
CA ASP A 83 14.22 -17.05 -6.87
C ASP A 83 13.16 -16.04 -7.32
N LYS A 84 13.60 -14.82 -7.68
CA LYS A 84 12.75 -13.73 -8.19
C LYS A 84 11.83 -14.15 -9.34
N SER A 85 12.25 -15.09 -10.18
CA SER A 85 11.47 -15.57 -11.35
C SER A 85 10.13 -16.22 -10.95
N PHE A 86 10.02 -16.75 -9.71
CA PHE A 86 8.79 -17.35 -9.20
C PHE A 86 7.76 -16.33 -8.71
N TYR A 87 7.99 -15.03 -8.88
CA TYR A 87 7.04 -13.97 -8.53
C TYR A 87 6.53 -13.19 -9.74
N SER A 88 6.87 -13.62 -10.96
CA SER A 88 6.54 -12.86 -12.18
C SER A 88 5.04 -12.65 -12.37
N SER A 89 4.20 -13.64 -12.07
CA SER A 89 2.74 -13.50 -12.18
C SER A 89 2.18 -12.53 -11.14
N PHE A 90 2.64 -12.63 -9.89
CA PHE A 90 2.23 -11.72 -8.82
C PHE A 90 2.69 -10.28 -9.09
N ALA A 91 3.97 -10.09 -9.49
CA ALA A 91 4.52 -8.77 -9.77
C ALA A 91 3.86 -8.11 -10.98
N THR A 92 3.55 -8.88 -12.02
CA THR A 92 2.76 -8.42 -13.17
C THR A 92 1.37 -7.97 -12.73
N GLN A 93 0.70 -8.77 -11.91
CA GLN A 93 -0.63 -8.43 -11.42
C GLN A 93 -0.59 -7.14 -10.58
N VAL A 94 0.34 -6.99 -9.65
CA VAL A 94 0.49 -5.73 -8.88
C VAL A 94 0.81 -4.54 -9.79
N ALA A 95 1.72 -4.68 -10.76
CA ALA A 95 2.07 -3.60 -11.67
C ALA A 95 0.86 -3.09 -12.47
N SER A 96 -0.07 -3.98 -12.82
CA SER A 96 -1.33 -3.64 -13.50
C SER A 96 -2.28 -2.74 -12.67
N TYR A 97 -2.03 -2.57 -11.38
CA TYR A 97 -2.72 -1.63 -10.49
C TYR A 97 -2.03 -0.26 -10.38
N GLY A 98 -0.97 0.02 -11.15
CA GLY A 98 -0.33 1.33 -11.17
C GLY A 98 0.96 1.45 -10.35
N PHE A 99 1.79 0.40 -10.34
CA PHE A 99 3.05 0.39 -9.59
C PHE A 99 4.23 -0.04 -10.47
N VAL A 100 5.41 0.56 -10.25
CA VAL A 100 6.67 -0.04 -10.70
C VAL A 100 7.09 -1.06 -9.65
N VAL A 101 7.04 -2.34 -9.98
CA VAL A 101 7.37 -3.44 -9.05
C VAL A 101 8.76 -3.95 -9.32
N VAL A 102 9.62 -3.95 -8.30
CA VAL A 102 10.99 -4.48 -8.37
C VAL A 102 11.09 -5.77 -7.55
N VAL A 103 11.54 -6.86 -8.19
CA VAL A 103 11.75 -8.16 -7.56
C VAL A 103 13.24 -8.53 -7.61
N PRO A 104 14.01 -8.30 -6.55
CA PRO A 104 15.43 -8.62 -6.51
C PRO A 104 15.66 -10.08 -6.11
N ASN A 105 16.78 -10.64 -6.52
CA ASN A 105 17.44 -11.71 -5.77
C ASN A 105 18.47 -11.10 -4.83
N ASN A 106 18.82 -11.81 -3.77
CA ASN A 106 19.92 -11.44 -2.88
C ASN A 106 20.62 -12.67 -2.38
N ARG A 107 21.91 -12.81 -2.65
CA ARG A 107 22.67 -13.94 -2.14
C ARG A 107 23.34 -13.55 -0.83
N VAL A 108 22.93 -14.20 0.25
CA VAL A 108 23.50 -14.04 1.58
C VAL A 108 24.42 -15.21 1.87
N SER A 109 25.63 -14.92 2.35
CA SER A 109 26.57 -15.91 2.88
C SER A 109 26.81 -15.61 4.35
N LEU A 110 26.54 -16.59 5.21
CA LEU A 110 26.83 -16.56 6.63
C LEU A 110 27.70 -17.77 6.99
N PRO A 111 29.02 -17.71 6.75
CA PRO A 111 29.94 -18.83 6.96
C PRO A 111 29.92 -19.37 8.39
N GLN A 112 29.69 -18.51 9.38
CA GLN A 112 29.59 -18.89 10.80
C GLN A 112 28.39 -19.81 11.10
N PHE A 113 27.39 -19.84 10.22
CA PHE A 113 26.24 -20.74 10.29
C PHE A 113 26.26 -21.82 9.20
N ASN A 114 27.36 -21.95 8.45
CA ASN A 114 27.46 -22.81 7.27
C ASN A 114 26.28 -22.62 6.29
N PHE A 115 25.92 -21.36 6.07
CA PHE A 115 24.75 -20.99 5.31
C PHE A 115 25.12 -20.13 4.10
N GLU A 116 24.57 -20.46 2.94
CA GLU A 116 24.55 -19.62 1.75
C GLU A 116 23.22 -19.83 1.02
N GLY A 117 22.55 -18.75 0.62
CA GLY A 117 21.27 -18.86 -0.08
C GLY A 117 20.64 -17.53 -0.45
N LEU A 118 19.46 -17.60 -1.06
CA LEU A 118 18.67 -16.43 -1.41
C LEU A 118 17.89 -15.93 -0.20
N PHE A 119 18.26 -14.77 0.37
CA PHE A 119 17.59 -14.20 1.54
C PHE A 119 17.47 -12.69 1.39
N SER A 120 16.26 -12.17 1.53
CA SER A 120 16.00 -10.75 1.51
C SER A 120 16.71 -10.05 2.66
N GLN A 121 17.14 -8.81 2.45
CA GLN A 121 17.73 -7.94 3.48
C GLN A 121 17.22 -6.51 3.39
N THR A 122 17.11 -5.82 4.53
CA THR A 122 16.63 -4.44 4.59
C THR A 122 17.50 -3.48 3.78
N SER A 123 18.82 -3.68 3.77
CA SER A 123 19.78 -2.86 3.01
C SER A 123 19.51 -2.83 1.49
N GLN A 124 18.82 -3.86 0.96
CA GLN A 124 18.42 -3.89 -0.44
C GLN A 124 17.38 -2.82 -0.78
N ILE A 125 16.54 -2.43 0.17
CA ILE A 125 15.46 -1.46 -0.06
C ILE A 125 16.06 -0.12 -0.47
N ASN A 126 17.05 0.40 0.29
CA ASN A 126 17.75 1.63 -0.05
C ASN A 126 18.47 1.51 -1.40
N SER A 127 19.22 0.42 -1.59
CA SER A 127 19.99 0.17 -2.82
C SER A 127 19.09 0.16 -4.07
N ILE A 128 17.94 -0.50 -3.99
CA ILE A 128 16.96 -0.60 -5.08
C ILE A 128 16.29 0.75 -5.32
N PHE A 129 15.89 1.45 -4.26
CA PHE A 129 15.21 2.73 -4.42
C PHE A 129 16.12 3.79 -5.04
N GLU A 130 17.39 3.86 -4.63
CA GLU A 130 18.40 4.72 -5.26
C GLU A 130 18.64 4.37 -6.74
N PHE A 131 18.68 3.07 -7.07
CA PHE A 131 18.78 2.60 -8.44
C PHE A 131 17.59 3.06 -9.29
N ILE A 132 16.36 2.91 -8.78
CA ILE A 132 15.15 3.31 -9.50
C ILE A 132 15.08 4.83 -9.69
N ILE A 133 15.48 5.62 -8.69
CA ILE A 133 15.59 7.08 -8.84
C ILE A 133 16.55 7.42 -9.97
N THR A 134 17.73 6.80 -9.97
CA THR A 134 18.76 7.02 -11.02
C THR A 134 18.23 6.64 -12.40
N GLU A 135 17.56 5.49 -12.53
CA GLU A 135 16.98 5.04 -13.80
C GLU A 135 15.83 5.94 -14.27
N SER A 136 15.05 6.51 -13.35
CA SER A 136 13.98 7.45 -13.68
C SER A 136 14.48 8.76 -14.29
N GLU A 137 15.71 9.16 -13.95
CA GLU A 137 16.37 10.36 -14.48
C GLU A 137 17.18 10.08 -15.77
N ASN A 138 17.45 8.80 -16.06
CA ASN A 138 18.20 8.38 -17.24
C ASN A 138 17.29 8.30 -18.48
N TYR A 139 17.43 9.25 -19.40
CA TYR A 139 16.58 9.35 -20.61
C TYR A 139 16.64 8.13 -21.57
N THR A 140 17.63 7.25 -21.41
CA THR A 140 17.69 5.99 -22.19
C THR A 140 17.07 4.80 -21.46
N SER A 141 16.70 4.96 -20.19
CA SER A 141 16.04 3.91 -19.41
C SER A 141 14.59 3.73 -19.84
N GLN A 142 14.07 2.52 -19.65
CA GLN A 142 12.64 2.25 -19.79
C GLN A 142 11.81 2.91 -18.67
N LEU A 143 12.46 3.28 -17.56
CA LEU A 143 11.82 3.96 -16.43
C LEU A 143 11.87 5.49 -16.51
N ALA A 144 12.45 6.03 -17.59
CA ALA A 144 12.65 7.46 -17.76
C ALA A 144 11.33 8.23 -17.65
N GLY A 145 11.21 9.07 -16.62
CA GLY A 145 10.07 9.96 -16.42
C GLY A 145 8.73 9.31 -16.07
N ILE A 146 8.68 8.03 -15.70
CA ILE A 146 7.43 7.35 -15.31
C ILE A 146 7.33 7.02 -13.82
N VAL A 147 8.37 7.31 -13.03
CA VAL A 147 8.44 6.94 -11.60
C VAL A 147 8.14 8.14 -10.69
N ASP A 148 7.27 7.95 -9.71
CA ASP A 148 7.14 8.86 -8.57
C ASP A 148 8.22 8.52 -7.52
N THR A 149 9.29 9.32 -7.51
CA THR A 149 10.44 9.14 -6.61
C THR A 149 10.18 9.56 -5.16
N LYS A 150 8.96 9.98 -4.83
CA LYS A 150 8.56 10.33 -3.46
C LYS A 150 7.73 9.26 -2.78
N LYS A 151 7.37 8.20 -3.51
CA LYS A 151 6.47 7.15 -3.02
C LYS A 151 7.09 5.77 -3.19
N LEU A 152 7.31 5.12 -2.07
CA LEU A 152 7.83 3.76 -1.98
C LEU A 152 6.86 2.90 -1.15
N GLY A 153 6.45 1.79 -1.73
CA GLY A 153 5.74 0.71 -1.06
C GLY A 153 6.63 -0.51 -0.87
N LEU A 154 6.28 -1.37 0.08
CA LEU A 154 6.91 -2.68 0.22
C LEU A 154 5.89 -3.79 0.03
N LEU A 155 6.34 -4.83 -0.66
CA LEU A 155 5.72 -6.13 -0.68
C LEU A 155 6.72 -7.14 -0.13
N GLY A 156 6.24 -8.25 0.39
CA GLY A 156 7.13 -9.30 0.86
C GLY A 156 6.42 -10.61 1.04
N HIS A 157 7.17 -11.70 0.88
CA HIS A 157 6.69 -13.05 1.14
C HIS A 157 7.54 -13.70 2.21
N SER A 158 6.94 -14.36 3.21
CA SER A 158 7.66 -15.19 4.17
C SER A 158 8.79 -14.40 4.85
N GLN A 159 10.04 -14.87 4.73
CA GLN A 159 11.22 -14.15 5.21
C GLN A 159 11.34 -12.72 4.66
N GLY A 160 10.99 -12.48 3.39
CA GLY A 160 10.95 -11.14 2.81
C GLY A 160 9.85 -10.25 3.39
N GLY A 161 8.73 -10.85 3.82
CA GLY A 161 7.71 -10.14 4.60
C GLY A 161 8.23 -9.68 5.97
N GLY A 162 9.01 -10.53 6.65
CA GLY A 162 9.64 -10.19 7.92
C GLY A 162 10.68 -9.08 7.79
N VAL A 163 11.46 -9.09 6.71
CA VAL A 163 12.35 -7.98 6.33
C VAL A 163 11.55 -6.71 6.09
N GLY A 164 10.43 -6.81 5.37
CA GLY A 164 9.52 -5.70 5.13
C GLY A 164 8.98 -5.08 6.42
N LEU A 165 8.51 -5.89 7.37
CA LEU A 165 8.08 -5.44 8.69
C LEU A 165 9.22 -4.75 9.46
N THR A 166 10.42 -5.33 9.44
CA THR A 166 11.61 -4.75 10.09
C THR A 166 12.00 -3.41 9.44
N ALA A 167 11.84 -3.29 8.12
CA ALA A 167 12.08 -2.05 7.39
C ALA A 167 11.03 -0.98 7.72
N ILE A 168 9.76 -1.38 7.84
CA ILE A 168 8.67 -0.52 8.33
C ILE A 168 8.95 -0.04 9.75
N GLU A 169 9.52 -0.87 10.63
CA GLU A 169 9.98 -0.48 11.97
C GLU A 169 11.18 0.49 11.96
N GLY A 170 11.82 0.69 10.80
CA GLY A 170 13.07 1.43 10.71
C GLY A 170 14.23 0.78 11.47
N SER A 171 14.14 -0.54 11.70
CA SER A 171 15.09 -1.29 12.52
C SER A 171 16.08 -2.07 11.67
N CYS A 172 17.23 -2.40 12.25
CA CYS A 172 18.23 -3.28 11.66
C CYS A 172 18.49 -4.44 12.62
N ILE A 173 17.88 -5.60 12.34
CA ILE A 173 17.89 -6.75 13.23
C ILE A 173 18.53 -7.95 12.52
N PHE A 174 19.59 -8.50 13.10
CA PHE A 174 20.21 -9.73 12.62
C PHE A 174 19.24 -10.92 12.75
N PRO A 175 19.07 -11.80 11.73
CA PRO A 175 19.80 -11.86 10.46
C PRO A 175 19.09 -11.16 9.28
N LEU A 176 17.99 -10.44 9.51
CA LEU A 176 17.21 -9.75 8.46
C LEU A 176 17.89 -8.49 7.94
N CYS A 177 18.90 -8.01 8.67
CA CYS A 177 19.73 -6.87 8.36
C CYS A 177 21.18 -7.20 8.73
N LEU A 178 22.09 -7.22 7.76
CA LEU A 178 23.53 -7.44 7.97
C LEU A 178 24.35 -6.16 7.81
N ASP A 179 23.84 -5.21 7.03
CA ASP A 179 24.47 -3.91 6.77
C ASP A 179 23.61 -2.79 7.39
N ASP A 180 24.16 -1.59 7.50
CA ASP A 180 23.40 -0.44 8.00
C ASP A 180 22.11 -0.21 7.19
N PHE A 181 21.03 0.12 7.90
CA PHE A 181 19.73 0.41 7.30
C PHE A 181 19.16 1.72 7.87
N SER A 182 18.59 2.52 6.98
CA SER A 182 17.80 3.69 7.33
C SER A 182 16.50 3.65 6.54
N ARG A 183 15.37 3.71 7.24
CA ARG A 183 14.03 3.72 6.62
C ARG A 183 13.94 4.90 5.64
N PRO A 184 13.71 4.67 4.34
CA PRO A 184 13.55 5.76 3.39
C PRO A 184 12.35 6.63 3.78
N GLU A 185 12.49 7.96 3.71
CA GLU A 185 11.35 8.88 3.96
C GLU A 185 10.19 8.66 2.99
N ALA A 186 10.48 8.14 1.79
CA ALA A 186 9.49 7.78 0.79
C ALA A 186 8.69 6.51 1.13
N LEU A 187 9.11 5.73 2.15
CA LEU A 187 8.41 4.50 2.52
C LEU A 187 7.07 4.84 3.19
N MET A 188 5.97 4.54 2.50
CA MET A 188 4.63 4.99 2.87
C MET A 188 3.65 3.89 3.21
N ALA A 189 3.85 2.63 2.79
CA ALA A 189 3.04 1.50 3.25
C ALA A 189 3.72 0.16 2.93
N GLY A 190 3.22 -0.92 3.54
CA GLY A 190 3.63 -2.29 3.22
C GLY A 190 2.48 -3.29 3.21
N ALA A 191 2.52 -4.27 2.31
CA ALA A 191 1.62 -5.42 2.31
C ALA A 191 2.42 -6.73 2.21
N PHE A 192 2.30 -7.61 3.21
CA PHE A 192 3.20 -8.75 3.37
C PHE A 192 2.43 -10.07 3.42
N TYR A 193 2.80 -11.01 2.56
CA TYR A 193 2.15 -12.30 2.42
C TYR A 193 2.84 -13.41 3.24
N GLY A 194 2.06 -14.20 3.98
CA GLY A 194 2.52 -15.43 4.62
C GLY A 194 3.73 -15.18 5.53
N THR A 195 3.63 -14.18 6.41
CA THR A 195 4.75 -13.75 7.26
C THR A 195 4.29 -13.51 8.68
N ASN A 196 5.25 -13.38 9.60
CA ASN A 196 4.99 -13.06 10.99
C ASN A 196 6.18 -12.31 11.61
N ARG A 197 5.95 -11.71 12.79
CA ARG A 197 6.98 -11.03 13.59
C ARG A 197 7.37 -11.84 14.83
N PHE A 198 7.71 -13.11 14.62
CA PHE A 198 8.25 -13.95 15.68
C PHE A 198 9.74 -13.66 15.92
N ASP A 199 10.13 -13.40 17.16
CA ASP A 199 11.53 -13.31 17.58
C ASP A 199 12.01 -14.70 18.05
N PRO A 200 12.96 -15.34 17.35
CA PRO A 200 13.42 -16.69 17.71
C PRO A 200 14.28 -16.72 18.98
N PHE A 201 14.88 -15.59 19.38
CA PHE A 201 15.69 -15.50 20.59
C PHE A 201 14.82 -15.35 21.84
N LEU A 202 13.78 -14.50 21.75
CA LEU A 202 12.81 -14.29 22.83
C LEU A 202 11.72 -15.36 22.85
N ARG A 203 11.52 -16.06 21.72
CA ARG A 203 10.49 -17.08 21.50
C ARG A 203 9.06 -16.54 21.65
N GLU A 204 8.83 -15.32 21.20
CA GLU A 204 7.55 -14.63 21.27
C GLU A 204 7.31 -13.77 20.03
N PHE A 205 6.06 -13.39 19.78
CA PHE A 205 5.75 -12.33 18.82
C PHE A 205 6.06 -10.98 19.46
N VAL A 206 6.74 -10.12 18.71
CA VAL A 206 7.16 -8.81 19.21
C VAL A 206 6.38 -7.69 18.52
N PRO A 207 6.16 -6.54 19.20
CA PRO A 207 5.51 -5.38 18.61
C PRO A 207 6.18 -4.88 17.34
N THR A 208 5.38 -4.51 16.35
CA THR A 208 5.83 -3.79 15.15
C THR A 208 5.51 -2.32 15.33
N ALA A 209 6.55 -1.55 15.69
CA ALA A 209 6.50 -0.09 15.78
C ALA A 209 6.53 0.54 14.39
N ASN A 210 5.37 0.60 13.74
CA ASN A 210 5.25 1.07 12.36
C ASN A 210 5.20 2.60 12.19
N ASP A 211 5.25 3.38 13.28
CA ASP A 211 5.27 4.86 13.26
C ASP A 211 4.18 5.49 12.36
N GLY A 212 2.98 4.92 12.39
CA GLY A 212 1.85 5.35 11.56
C GLY A 212 1.91 4.93 10.09
N ILE A 213 2.95 4.20 9.64
CA ILE A 213 3.01 3.65 8.28
C ILE A 213 2.01 2.50 8.17
N PRO A 214 1.04 2.55 7.24
CA PRO A 214 0.07 1.49 7.02
C PRO A 214 0.68 0.12 6.71
N VAL A 215 0.15 -0.92 7.36
CA VAL A 215 0.59 -2.31 7.16
C VAL A 215 -0.59 -3.25 6.89
N ALA A 216 -0.50 -4.02 5.81
CA ALA A 216 -1.34 -5.19 5.59
C ALA A 216 -0.55 -6.48 5.79
N LEU A 217 -1.14 -7.43 6.49
CA LEU A 217 -0.76 -8.83 6.45
C LEU A 217 -1.76 -9.56 5.56
N VAL A 218 -1.27 -10.14 4.46
CA VAL A 218 -2.07 -10.99 3.58
C VAL A 218 -1.71 -12.44 3.91
N GLN A 219 -2.68 -13.32 4.06
CA GLN A 219 -2.43 -14.62 4.67
C GLN A 219 -3.23 -15.72 3.99
N GLY A 220 -2.55 -16.79 3.55
CA GLY A 220 -3.24 -17.99 3.09
C GLY A 220 -3.85 -18.74 4.27
N SER A 221 -5.13 -19.14 4.17
CA SER A 221 -5.82 -19.85 5.26
C SER A 221 -5.29 -21.28 5.50
N LEU A 222 -4.50 -21.81 4.56
CA LEU A 222 -3.86 -23.12 4.64
C LEU A 222 -2.34 -23.01 4.69
N ASP A 223 -1.78 -21.85 5.02
CA ASP A 223 -0.33 -21.68 5.17
C ASP A 223 0.17 -22.54 6.34
N GLY A 224 1.02 -23.53 6.03
CA GLY A 224 1.61 -24.43 7.02
C GLY A 224 2.99 -24.00 7.53
N VAL A 225 3.53 -22.87 7.03
CA VAL A 225 4.88 -22.39 7.35
C VAL A 225 4.84 -21.15 8.22
N ALA A 226 4.03 -20.16 7.83
CA ALA A 226 3.69 -18.97 8.61
C ALA A 226 2.17 -18.99 8.81
N THR A 227 1.75 -19.62 9.90
CA THR A 227 0.35 -20.03 10.06
C THR A 227 -0.59 -18.83 10.24
N PRO A 228 -1.90 -18.97 9.94
CA PRO A 228 -2.89 -17.92 10.19
C PRO A 228 -2.89 -17.39 11.63
N GLU A 229 -2.66 -18.25 12.61
CA GLU A 229 -2.58 -17.88 14.01
C GLU A 229 -1.37 -16.96 14.30
N GLU A 230 -0.23 -17.21 13.66
CA GLU A 230 0.98 -16.37 13.81
C GLU A 230 0.82 -15.02 13.10
N ALA A 231 0.12 -15.01 11.96
CA ALA A 231 -0.24 -13.77 11.28
C ALA A 231 -1.20 -12.91 12.12
N LEU A 232 -2.19 -13.54 12.77
CA LEU A 232 -3.09 -12.85 13.70
C LEU A 232 -2.34 -12.30 14.91
N ALA A 233 -1.47 -13.11 15.54
CA ALA A 233 -0.64 -12.66 16.66
C ALA A 233 0.26 -11.47 16.27
N THR A 234 0.78 -11.47 15.04
CA THR A 234 1.54 -10.34 14.50
C THR A 234 0.66 -9.12 14.27
N PHE A 235 -0.53 -9.29 13.68
CA PHE A 235 -1.48 -8.21 13.40
C PHE A 235 -1.90 -7.46 14.67
N GLU A 236 -2.19 -8.19 15.75
CA GLU A 236 -2.56 -7.63 17.05
C GLU A 236 -1.43 -6.76 17.65
N LEU A 237 -0.18 -7.01 17.24
CA LEU A 237 1.02 -6.34 17.73
C LEU A 237 1.56 -5.24 16.79
N ILE A 238 0.94 -5.00 15.64
CA ILE A 238 1.17 -3.80 14.83
C ILE A 238 0.56 -2.61 15.59
N GLN A 239 1.38 -1.61 15.90
CA GLN A 239 1.03 -0.57 16.86
C GLN A 239 0.02 0.46 16.31
N ASP A 240 0.27 0.96 15.11
CA ASP A 240 -0.51 2.05 14.53
C ASP A 240 -1.39 1.59 13.37
N SER A 241 -2.55 2.24 13.27
CA SER A 241 -3.49 2.12 12.15
C SER A 241 -3.22 3.17 11.06
N PRO A 242 -3.65 2.95 9.80
CA PRO A 242 -4.48 1.83 9.35
C PRO A 242 -3.71 0.53 9.17
N LYS A 243 -4.32 -0.58 9.57
CA LYS A 243 -3.79 -1.93 9.37
C LYS A 243 -4.88 -2.91 8.97
N ALA A 244 -4.52 -3.94 8.21
CA ALA A 244 -5.44 -4.99 7.80
C ALA A 244 -4.80 -6.38 7.86
N LEU A 245 -5.54 -7.38 8.33
CA LEU A 245 -5.26 -8.80 8.15
C LEU A 245 -6.28 -9.34 7.14
N ILE A 246 -5.76 -9.74 5.98
CA ILE A 246 -6.53 -10.16 4.82
C ILE A 246 -6.27 -11.65 4.62
N THR A 247 -7.24 -12.50 4.92
CA THR A 247 -7.10 -13.95 4.80
C THR A 247 -7.70 -14.44 3.49
N VAL A 248 -6.89 -15.14 2.68
CA VAL A 248 -7.28 -15.76 1.40
C VAL A 248 -7.56 -17.24 1.63
N ALA A 249 -8.83 -17.61 1.51
CA ALA A 249 -9.32 -18.97 1.72
C ALA A 249 -8.69 -19.95 0.72
N GLY A 250 -8.14 -21.05 1.23
CA GLY A 250 -7.61 -22.14 0.41
C GLY A 250 -6.21 -21.92 -0.17
N ALA A 251 -5.63 -20.73 -0.02
CA ALA A 251 -4.22 -20.49 -0.35
C ALA A 251 -3.30 -21.01 0.76
N ASN A 252 -2.14 -21.55 0.39
CA ASN A 252 -1.08 -21.99 1.31
C ASN A 252 0.12 -21.03 1.25
N HIS A 253 1.25 -21.37 1.88
CA HIS A 253 2.42 -20.48 1.95
C HIS A 253 2.94 -20.02 0.59
N PHE A 254 2.81 -20.85 -0.45
CA PHE A 254 3.29 -20.55 -1.80
C PHE A 254 2.17 -20.13 -2.76
N GLY A 255 0.99 -19.74 -2.22
CA GLY A 255 -0.11 -19.19 -3.01
C GLY A 255 0.27 -17.95 -3.82
N ILE A 256 1.29 -17.20 -3.39
CA ILE A 256 1.82 -16.02 -4.08
C ILE A 256 2.76 -16.33 -5.26
N THR A 257 3.39 -17.52 -5.29
CA THR A 257 4.42 -17.84 -6.29
C THR A 257 3.83 -18.51 -7.53
N ASN A 258 4.51 -18.39 -8.68
CA ASN A 258 4.08 -18.98 -9.96
C ASN A 258 3.80 -20.50 -9.89
N VAL A 259 4.41 -21.20 -8.93
CA VAL A 259 4.17 -22.62 -8.65
C VAL A 259 4.13 -22.82 -7.14
N ASN A 260 3.34 -23.80 -6.68
CA ASN A 260 3.40 -24.25 -5.30
C ASN A 260 4.74 -24.97 -5.04
N ASN A 261 5.36 -24.72 -3.89
CA ASN A 261 6.66 -25.27 -3.50
C ASN A 261 7.76 -25.08 -4.58
N PRO A 262 8.13 -23.82 -4.89
CA PRO A 262 9.15 -23.54 -5.89
C PRO A 262 10.49 -24.23 -5.56
N PRO A 263 11.24 -24.72 -6.57
CA PRO A 263 12.53 -25.37 -6.38
C PRO A 263 13.48 -24.57 -5.48
N GLY A 264 14.05 -25.23 -4.47
CA GLY A 264 14.98 -24.62 -3.51
C GLY A 264 14.31 -24.13 -2.22
N ALA A 265 13.01 -23.83 -2.26
CA ALA A 265 12.27 -23.43 -1.08
C ALA A 265 12.10 -24.59 -0.08
N ARG A 266 11.92 -24.25 1.19
CA ARG A 266 11.44 -25.24 2.17
C ARG A 266 9.97 -25.51 1.89
N PRO A 267 9.55 -26.76 1.67
CA PRO A 267 8.19 -27.04 1.24
C PRO A 267 7.17 -26.75 2.34
N ASP A 268 6.02 -26.24 1.93
CA ASP A 268 4.78 -26.25 2.68
C ASP A 268 4.06 -27.58 2.38
N PHE A 269 3.80 -28.35 3.43
CA PHE A 269 3.11 -29.64 3.32
C PHE A 269 1.58 -29.50 3.33
N SER A 270 1.07 -28.32 3.65
CA SER A 270 -0.34 -27.99 3.48
C SER A 270 -0.66 -27.86 2.00
N ASN A 271 -1.55 -28.74 1.51
CA ASN A 271 -2.00 -28.70 0.12
C ASN A 271 -3.01 -27.55 -0.05
N PRO A 272 -2.79 -26.62 -1.00
CA PRO A 272 -3.76 -25.57 -1.28
C PRO A 272 -5.02 -26.17 -1.90
N THR A 273 -6.16 -25.54 -1.63
CA THR A 273 -7.45 -25.88 -2.25
C THR A 273 -7.90 -24.81 -3.26
N LEU A 274 -7.32 -23.61 -3.20
CA LEU A 274 -7.51 -22.57 -4.20
C LEU A 274 -6.55 -22.81 -5.38
N ALA A 275 -7.02 -22.56 -6.61
CA ALA A 275 -6.15 -22.67 -7.78
C ALA A 275 -5.00 -21.66 -7.71
N GLN A 276 -3.83 -22.02 -8.23
CA GLN A 276 -2.61 -21.21 -8.08
C GLN A 276 -2.76 -19.81 -8.71
N ASP A 277 -3.35 -19.74 -9.91
CA ASP A 277 -3.62 -18.48 -10.62
C ASP A 277 -4.64 -17.60 -9.88
N GLU A 278 -5.70 -18.22 -9.34
CA GLU A 278 -6.70 -17.53 -8.52
C GLU A 278 -6.12 -17.02 -7.19
N ALA A 279 -5.24 -17.80 -6.55
CA ALA A 279 -4.51 -17.38 -5.36
C ALA A 279 -3.59 -16.19 -5.65
N ILE A 280 -2.77 -16.27 -6.71
CA ILE A 280 -1.88 -15.18 -7.14
C ILE A 280 -2.68 -13.91 -7.42
N GLU A 281 -3.76 -14.01 -8.19
CA GLU A 281 -4.63 -12.87 -8.52
C GLU A 281 -5.18 -12.23 -7.24
N THR A 282 -5.78 -13.04 -6.36
CA THR A 282 -6.45 -12.56 -5.15
C THR A 282 -5.44 -11.88 -4.22
N ILE A 283 -4.30 -12.53 -3.95
CA ILE A 283 -3.24 -11.98 -3.09
C ILE A 283 -2.69 -10.68 -3.68
N ALA A 284 -2.44 -10.63 -4.99
CA ALA A 284 -1.92 -9.44 -5.68
C ALA A 284 -2.93 -8.28 -5.69
N ARG A 285 -4.20 -8.54 -6.00
CA ARG A 285 -5.26 -7.52 -6.01
C ARG A 285 -5.42 -6.89 -4.64
N TRP A 286 -5.54 -7.69 -3.59
CA TRP A 286 -5.70 -7.16 -2.23
C TRP A 286 -4.47 -6.40 -1.74
N SER A 287 -3.27 -6.91 -2.04
CA SER A 287 -2.02 -6.20 -1.74
C SER A 287 -1.95 -4.86 -2.48
N ALA A 288 -2.25 -4.85 -3.78
CA ALA A 288 -2.19 -3.66 -4.61
C ALA A 288 -3.26 -2.63 -4.24
N LEU A 289 -4.50 -3.05 -3.94
CA LEU A 289 -5.56 -2.15 -3.49
C LEU A 289 -5.21 -1.53 -2.12
N PHE A 290 -4.61 -2.30 -1.20
CA PHE A 290 -4.10 -1.74 0.05
C PHE A 290 -3.01 -0.68 -0.21
N LEU A 291 -2.06 -0.96 -1.10
CA LEU A 291 -1.05 0.02 -1.47
C LEU A 291 -1.66 1.24 -2.17
N ARG A 292 -2.64 1.08 -3.06
CA ARG A 292 -3.32 2.22 -3.72
C ARG A 292 -4.02 3.11 -2.70
N ALA A 293 -4.73 2.51 -1.76
CA ALA A 293 -5.42 3.23 -0.69
C ALA A 293 -4.48 4.14 0.11
N ASN A 294 -3.24 3.69 0.34
CA ASN A 294 -2.31 4.34 1.27
C ASN A 294 -1.15 5.11 0.60
N LEU A 295 -0.76 4.76 -0.63
CA LEU A 295 0.28 5.47 -1.40
C LEU A 295 -0.33 6.49 -2.36
N LEU A 296 -1.48 6.20 -2.93
CA LEU A 296 -2.11 7.01 -3.99
C LEU A 296 -3.34 7.78 -3.50
N ASP A 297 -3.68 7.67 -2.20
CA ASP A 297 -4.89 8.26 -1.61
C ASP A 297 -6.16 7.85 -2.39
N ASP A 298 -6.18 6.62 -2.93
CA ASP A 298 -7.32 6.10 -3.70
C ASP A 298 -8.46 5.74 -2.74
N ALA A 299 -9.42 6.66 -2.61
CA ALA A 299 -10.57 6.52 -1.72
C ALA A 299 -11.43 5.28 -2.02
N ASN A 300 -11.52 4.86 -3.29
CA ASN A 300 -12.31 3.67 -3.62
C ASN A 300 -11.56 2.39 -3.25
N ALA A 301 -10.23 2.36 -3.47
CA ALA A 301 -9.42 1.25 -3.00
C ALA A 301 -9.43 1.17 -1.46
N PHE A 302 -9.45 2.32 -0.78
CA PHE A 302 -9.60 2.40 0.66
C PHE A 302 -10.95 1.83 1.12
N GLU A 303 -12.07 2.29 0.54
CA GLU A 303 -13.40 1.75 0.84
C GLU A 303 -13.50 0.25 0.56
N PHE A 304 -12.89 -0.23 -0.52
CA PHE A 304 -12.85 -1.66 -0.83
C PHE A 304 -12.10 -2.45 0.25
N VAL A 305 -10.89 -2.02 0.61
CA VAL A 305 -10.06 -2.78 1.54
C VAL A 305 -10.65 -2.78 2.96
N PHE A 306 -11.19 -1.65 3.41
CA PHE A 306 -11.57 -1.44 4.80
C PHE A 306 -13.08 -1.60 5.08
N ASP A 307 -13.93 -1.74 4.06
CA ASP A 307 -15.38 -1.84 4.23
C ASP A 307 -16.01 -2.91 3.31
N THR A 308 -15.98 -2.69 2.00
CA THR A 308 -16.86 -3.43 1.08
C THR A 308 -16.27 -4.73 0.52
N GLY A 309 -14.95 -4.80 0.36
CA GLY A 309 -14.26 -5.85 -0.40
C GLY A 309 -14.44 -7.25 0.16
N ALA A 310 -14.44 -7.41 1.49
CA ALA A 310 -14.64 -8.71 2.14
C ALA A 310 -16.03 -9.31 1.88
N THR A 311 -17.02 -8.46 1.58
CA THR A 311 -18.37 -8.91 1.20
C THR A 311 -18.45 -9.25 -0.29
N LEU A 312 -17.63 -8.59 -1.11
CA LEU A 312 -17.64 -8.73 -2.57
C LEU A 312 -16.74 -9.87 -3.08
N ASP A 313 -15.70 -10.23 -2.31
CA ASP A 313 -14.75 -11.28 -2.66
C ASP A 313 -15.00 -12.54 -1.81
N PRO A 314 -15.59 -13.60 -2.38
CA PRO A 314 -15.94 -14.80 -1.62
C PRO A 314 -14.73 -15.60 -1.13
N ASN A 315 -13.53 -15.33 -1.67
CA ASN A 315 -12.30 -16.00 -1.26
C ASN A 315 -11.61 -15.29 -0.10
N VAL A 316 -12.11 -14.13 0.37
CA VAL A 316 -11.38 -13.28 1.32
C VAL A 316 -12.21 -12.89 2.53
N THR A 317 -11.56 -12.94 3.69
CA THR A 317 -12.05 -12.31 4.92
C THR A 317 -11.06 -11.25 5.39
N VAL A 318 -11.55 -10.17 6.01
CA VAL A 318 -10.70 -9.07 6.47
C VAL A 318 -10.99 -8.73 7.92
N ILE A 319 -9.93 -8.54 8.70
CA ILE A 319 -9.94 -7.84 9.98
C ILE A 319 -9.15 -6.56 9.75
N ALA A 320 -9.74 -5.39 9.99
CA ALA A 320 -9.05 -4.13 9.78
C ALA A 320 -9.30 -3.13 10.91
N GLU A 321 -8.27 -2.30 11.16
CA GLU A 321 -8.32 -1.21 12.11
C GLU A 321 -7.98 0.10 11.40
N LEU A 322 -8.83 1.10 11.57
CA LEU A 322 -8.67 2.43 11.00
C LEU A 322 -8.12 3.39 12.03
N LYS A 323 -7.36 4.40 11.57
CA LYS A 323 -6.90 5.46 12.44
C LYS A 323 -8.11 6.19 13.02
N THR A 324 -8.30 6.08 14.34
CA THR A 324 -9.34 6.85 15.01
C THR A 324 -8.98 8.32 14.89
N VAL A 325 -9.71 9.07 14.09
CA VAL A 325 -9.67 10.54 14.18
C VAL A 325 -10.26 10.86 15.56
N PRO A 326 -9.53 11.56 16.46
CA PRO A 326 -10.12 11.99 17.72
C PRO A 326 -11.36 12.81 17.36
N GLU A 327 -12.53 12.40 17.83
CA GLU A 327 -13.73 13.19 17.61
C GLU A 327 -13.44 14.62 18.05
N PRO A 328 -13.74 15.64 17.22
CA PRO A 328 -13.64 17.01 17.67
C PRO A 328 -14.54 17.12 18.89
N SER A 329 -13.93 17.29 20.07
CA SER A 329 -14.66 17.36 21.33
C SER A 329 -15.85 18.30 21.13
N SER A 330 -17.05 17.74 21.20
CA SER A 330 -18.32 18.43 20.99
C SER A 330 -18.55 19.58 21.97
N LEU A 331 -17.65 19.74 22.95
CA LEU A 331 -17.58 20.87 23.88
C LEU A 331 -17.45 22.23 23.19
N PHE A 332 -16.68 22.36 22.10
CA PHE A 332 -16.54 23.66 21.42
C PHE A 332 -17.76 24.05 20.58
N GLY A 333 -18.47 23.06 20.01
CA GLY A 333 -19.71 23.29 19.28
C GLY A 333 -20.88 23.71 20.18
N VAL A 334 -20.96 23.13 21.39
CA VAL A 334 -22.01 23.48 22.37
C VAL A 334 -21.74 24.83 23.05
N LEU A 335 -20.47 25.18 23.32
CA LEU A 335 -20.15 26.50 23.90
C LEU A 335 -20.38 27.66 22.93
N ALA A 336 -20.14 27.47 21.64
CA ALA A 336 -20.35 28.51 20.62
C ALA A 336 -21.84 28.89 20.47
N ILE A 337 -22.74 27.90 20.58
CA ILE A 337 -24.19 28.15 20.55
C ILE A 337 -24.66 28.81 21.86
N ALA A 338 -24.08 28.45 23.00
CA ALA A 338 -24.43 29.06 24.29
C ALA A 338 -23.99 30.54 24.41
N MET A 339 -22.80 30.91 23.90
CA MET A 339 -22.33 32.30 23.95
C MET A 339 -22.97 33.22 22.91
N GLY A 340 -23.40 32.68 21.76
CA GLY A 340 -24.19 33.42 20.78
C GLY A 340 -25.60 33.78 21.28
N GLY A 341 -26.23 32.89 22.06
CA GLY A 341 -27.56 33.11 22.64
C GLY A 341 -27.60 34.16 23.76
N ILE A 342 -26.54 34.26 24.56
CA ILE A 342 -26.47 35.24 25.67
C ILE A 342 -26.21 36.66 25.16
N SER A 343 -25.43 36.81 24.07
CA SER A 343 -25.17 38.12 23.47
C SER A 343 -26.41 38.76 22.83
N TRP A 344 -27.35 37.96 22.32
CA TRP A 344 -28.60 38.46 21.73
C TRP A 344 -29.62 38.96 22.78
N LEU A 345 -29.56 38.44 24.01
CA LEU A 345 -30.43 38.84 25.12
C LEU A 345 -29.95 40.12 25.84
N TRP A 346 -28.69 40.53 25.68
CA TRP A 346 -28.13 41.72 26.31
C TRP A 346 -28.21 43.00 25.46
N GLN A 347 -28.62 42.92 24.19
CA GLN A 347 -28.85 44.10 23.33
C GLN A 347 -30.30 44.61 23.32
N ARG A 348 -31.16 44.10 24.22
CA ARG A 348 -32.59 44.48 24.32
C ARG A 348 -33.01 45.03 25.70
N LYS A 349 -32.12 45.68 26.43
CA LYS A 349 -32.49 46.51 27.59
C LYS A 349 -31.97 47.92 27.46
#